data_AF-A0A3D0VHH3-F1
#
_entry.id   AF-A0A3D0VHH3-F1
#
_cell.length_a   1.000
_cell.length_b   1.000
_cell.length_c   1.000
_cell.angle_alpha   90.00
_cell.angle_beta   90.00
_cell.angle_gamma   90.00
#
_symmetry.space_group_name_H-M   'P 1'
#
loop_
_entity.id
_entity.type
_entity.pdbx_description
1 polymer ?
#
loop_
_entity_poly.entity_id
_entity_poly.type
_entity_poly.pdbx_seq_one_letter_code
_entity_poly.pdbx_strand_id
1 'polypeptide(L)' 'GAGLFLGSGAGVHAAGPAVLVSYLVAGTLIILVMWALGEMSAANPTSGAFSVYAERALGKTAGATVGWLWWLQLVVVIA' A
#
# COMPACT_ATOMS: atom_id res chain seq x y z
N GLY A 1 12.86 -6.99 -4.60
CA GLY A 1 13.43 -7.76 -5.73
C GLY A 1 12.75 -9.10 -5.89
N ALA A 2 12.98 -10.02 -4.94
CA ALA A 2 12.45 -11.40 -4.99
C ALA A 2 10.94 -11.48 -5.30
N GLY A 3 10.08 -10.76 -4.57
CA GLY A 3 8.63 -10.78 -4.81
C GLY A 3 8.19 -10.34 -6.22
N LEU A 4 8.92 -9.43 -6.86
CA LEU A 4 8.58 -8.93 -8.19
C LEU A 4 8.96 -9.90 -9.31
N PHE A 5 9.85 -10.87 -9.06
CA PHE A 5 10.25 -11.88 -10.06
C PHE A 5 9.70 -13.27 -9.72
N LEU A 6 9.79 -13.72 -8.47
CA LEU A 6 9.20 -14.97 -7.99
C LEU A 6 7.67 -14.90 -7.93
N GLY A 7 7.12 -13.82 -7.38
CA GLY A 7 5.67 -13.65 -7.23
C GLY A 7 4.98 -13.36 -8.56
N SER A 8 5.57 -12.52 -9.41
CA SER A 8 5.01 -12.21 -10.73
C SER A 8 5.00 -13.42 -11.65
N GLY A 9 6.04 -14.27 -11.62
CA GLY A 9 6.07 -15.51 -12.41
C GLY A 9 4.95 -16.48 -12.03
N ALA A 10 4.71 -16.67 -10.72
CA ALA A 10 3.60 -17.48 -10.24
C ALA A 10 2.23 -16.88 -10.60
N GLY A 11 2.07 -15.57 -10.48
CA GLY A 11 0.84 -14.87 -10.85
C GLY A 11 0.52 -14.94 -12.34
N VAL A 12 1.54 -14.80 -13.20
CA VAL A 12 1.41 -14.95 -14.66
C VAL A 12 1.05 -16.39 -15.02
N HIS A 13 1.65 -17.38 -14.37
CA HIS A 13 1.34 -18.79 -14.62
C HIS A 13 -0.10 -19.15 -14.21
N ALA A 14 -0.57 -18.62 -13.08
CA ALA A 14 -1.92 -18.91 -12.58
C ALA A 14 -3.03 -18.16 -13.35
N ALA A 15 -2.82 -16.88 -13.69
CA ALA A 15 -3.85 -16.04 -14.31
C ALA A 15 -3.72 -15.92 -15.84
N GLY A 16 -2.59 -16.32 -16.43
CA GLY A 16 -2.33 -16.16 -17.85
C GLY A 16 -2.35 -14.68 -18.28
N PRO A 17 -2.82 -14.36 -19.51
CA PRO A 17 -2.88 -12.99 -20.02
C PRO A 17 -3.73 -12.03 -19.16
N ALA A 18 -4.68 -12.56 -18.38
CA ALA A 18 -5.54 -11.75 -17.50
C ALA A 18 -4.77 -11.08 -16.35
N VAL A 19 -3.53 -11.51 -16.06
CA VAL A 19 -2.67 -10.88 -15.05
C VAL A 19 -2.44 -9.40 -15.33
N LEU A 20 -2.45 -8.99 -16.60
CA LEU A 20 -2.32 -7.59 -17.02
C LEU A 20 -3.46 -6.73 -16.49
N VAL A 21 -4.69 -7.26 -16.48
CA VAL A 21 -5.86 -6.56 -15.93
C VAL A 21 -5.68 -6.38 -14.42
N SER A 22 -5.23 -7.43 -13.72
CA SER A 22 -4.93 -7.35 -12.29
C SER A 22 -3.85 -6.31 -11.97
N TYR A 23 -2.77 -6.27 -12.76
CA TYR A 23 -1.72 -5.25 -12.59
C TYR A 23 -2.21 -3.84 -12.89
N LEU A 24 -3.06 -3.65 -13.90
CA LEU A 24 -3.66 -2.35 -14.19
C LEU A 24 -4.54 -1.88 -13.03
N VAL A 25 -5.44 -2.74 -12.54
CA VAL A 25 -6.32 -2.39 -11.41
C VAL A 25 -5.51 -2.07 -10.16
N ALA A 26 -4.54 -2.93 -9.79
CA ALA A 26 -3.69 -2.70 -8.63
C ALA A 26 -2.84 -1.43 -8.78
N GLY A 27 -2.25 -1.22 -9.96
CA GLY A 27 -1.44 -0.05 -10.27
C GLY A 27 -2.23 1.25 -10.21
N THR A 28 -3.43 1.28 -10.81
CA THR A 28 -4.33 2.45 -10.73
C THR A 28 -4.72 2.73 -9.28
N LEU A 29 -5.05 1.70 -8.50
CA LEU A 29 -5.38 1.88 -7.09
C LEU A 29 -4.20 2.47 -6.29
N ILE A 30 -2.98 1.99 -6.52
CA ILE A 30 -1.78 2.55 -5.87
C ILE A 30 -1.59 4.02 -6.25
N ILE A 31 -1.75 4.38 -7.53
CA ILE A 31 -1.64 5.77 -7.99
C ILE A 31 -2.66 6.66 -7.27
N LEU A 32 -3.92 6.23 -7.18
CA LEU A 32 -4.98 6.98 -6.51
C LEU A 32 -4.67 7.18 -5.02
N VAL A 33 -4.18 6.14 -4.34
CA VAL A 33 -3.80 6.23 -2.92
C VAL A 33 -2.62 7.18 -2.73
N MET A 34 -1.58 7.07 -3.56
CA MET A 34 -0.42 7.97 -3.46
C MET A 34 -0.80 9.42 -3.78
N TRP A 35 -1.72 9.63 -4.72
CA TRP A 35 -2.22 10.97 -5.04
C TRP A 35 -2.98 11.57 -3.85
N ALA A 36 -3.92 10.84 -3.26
CA ALA A 36 -4.66 11.30 -2.09
C ALA A 36 -3.73 11.57 -0.89
N LEU A 37 -2.73 10.70 -0.67
CA LEU A 37 -1.74 10.91 0.39
C LEU A 37 -0.87 12.13 0.12
N GLY A 38 -0.54 12.40 -1.15
CA GLY A 38 0.16 13.61 -1.59
C GLY A 38 -0.63 14.88 -1.30
N GLU A 39 -1.93 14.89 -1.58
CA GLU A 39 -2.82 16.01 -1.24
C GLU A 39 -2.90 16.25 0.27
N MET A 40 -3.04 15.17 1.05
CA MET A 40 -3.05 15.26 2.52
C MET A 40 -1.72 15.77 3.09
N SER A 41 -0.60 15.34 2.51
CA SER A 41 0.74 15.78 2.91
C SER A 41 0.99 17.25 2.55
N ALA A 42 0.52 17.70 1.39
CA ALA A 42 0.61 19.10 0.97
C ALA A 42 -0.27 20.02 1.85
N ALA A 43 -1.46 19.56 2.22
CA ALA A 43 -2.37 20.30 3.10
C ALA A 43 -1.88 20.35 4.55
N ASN A 44 -1.24 19.29 5.04
CA ASN A 44 -0.73 19.18 6.41
C ASN A 44 0.66 18.55 6.43
N PRO A 45 1.73 19.33 6.24
CA PRO A 45 3.11 18.82 6.24
C PRO A 45 3.48 18.35 7.65
N THR A 46 3.33 17.05 7.89
CA THR A 46 3.67 16.39 9.15
C THR A 46 4.73 15.33 8.87
N SER A 47 5.78 15.27 9.68
CA SER A 47 6.86 14.27 9.56
C SER A 47 6.47 12.86 10.02
N GLY A 48 5.20 12.65 10.37
CA GLY A 48 4.66 11.40 10.87
C GLY A 48 4.44 10.35 9.76
N ALA A 49 4.36 9.08 10.17
CA ALA A 49 4.02 7.98 9.27
C ALA A 49 2.59 8.12 8.70
N PHE A 50 2.28 7.37 7.64
CA PHE A 50 0.95 7.39 7.01
C PHE A 50 -0.21 7.05 7.96
N SER A 51 0.06 6.33 9.05
CA SER A 51 -0.88 6.11 10.15
C SER A 51 -1.37 7.41 10.80
N VAL A 52 -0.60 8.49 10.77
CA VAL A 52 -1.00 9.82 11.28
C VAL A 52 -2.05 10.46 10.38
N TYR A 53 -1.95 10.27 9.06
CA TYR A 53 -3.00 10.72 8.13
C TYR A 53 -4.28 9.88 8.30
N ALA A 54 -4.14 8.57 8.51
CA ALA A 54 -5.28 7.69 8.80
C ALA A 54 -5.96 8.03 10.14
N GLU A 55 -5.18 8.36 11.17
CA GLU A 55 -5.69 8.82 12.47
C GLU A 55 -6.51 10.10 12.32
N ARG A 56 -6.00 11.06 11.54
CA ARG A 56 -6.68 12.33 11.31
C ARG A 56 -7.94 12.20 10.48
N ALA A 57 -7.95 11.32 9.48
CA ALA A 57 -9.09 11.15 8.58
C ALA A 57 -10.21 10.29 9.18
N LEU A 58 -9.85 9.22 9.91
CA LEU A 58 -10.79 8.16 10.32
C LEU A 58 -10.81 7.93 11.85
N GLY A 59 -9.97 8.64 12.61
CA GLY A 59 -9.90 8.56 14.07
C GLY A 59 -8.77 7.68 14.61
N LYS A 60 -8.55 7.76 15.93
CA LYS A 60 -7.46 7.07 16.66
C LYS A 60 -7.36 5.57 16.42
N THR A 61 -8.49 4.88 16.31
CA THR A 61 -8.54 3.43 16.06
C THR A 61 -7.98 3.09 14.69
N ALA A 62 -8.36 3.84 13.65
CA ALA A 62 -7.85 3.65 12.30
C ALA A 62 -6.34 3.91 12.22
N GLY A 63 -5.85 4.97 12.88
CA GLY A 63 -4.41 5.25 12.98
C GLY A 63 -3.63 4.10 13.61
N ALA A 64 -4.11 3.57 14.74
CA ALA A 64 -3.49 2.45 15.43
C ALA A 64 -3.49 1.18 14.56
N THR A 65 -4.62 0.83 13.93
CA THR A 65 -4.72 -0.34 13.04
C THR A 65 -3.76 -0.22 11.86
N VAL A 66 -3.71 0.94 11.20
CA VAL A 66 -2.83 1.19 10.06
C VAL A 66 -1.35 1.13 10.47
N GLY A 67 -1.00 1.65 11.66
CA GLY A 67 0.35 1.53 12.22
C GLY A 67 0.75 0.08 12.52
N TRP A 68 -0.16 -0.72 13.09
CA TRP A 68 0.08 -2.14 13.34
C TRP A 68 0.20 -2.96 12.05
N LEU A 69 -0.65 -2.71 11.05
CA LEU A 69 -0.56 -3.34 9.74
C LEU A 69 0.78 -3.02 9.06
N TRP A 70 1.26 -1.79 9.17
CA TRP A 70 2.57 -1.41 8.67
C TRP A 70 3.70 -2.20 9.31
N TRP A 71 3.70 -2.25 10.64
CA TRP A 71 4.72 -2.97 11.40
C TRP A 71 4.70 -4.46 11.07
N LEU A 72 3.52 -5.09 11.00
CA LEU A 72 3.38 -6.49 10.59
C LEU A 72 3.91 -6.72 9.18
N GLN A 73 3.62 -5.82 8.25
CA GLN A 73 4.12 -5.95 6.88
C GLN A 73 5.64 -5.92 6.83
N LEU A 74 6.28 -5.02 7.59
CA LEU A 74 7.74 -5.00 7.75
C LEU A 74 8.29 -6.31 8.32
N VAL A 75 7.67 -6.84 9.39
CA VAL A 75 8.10 -8.12 9.99
C VAL A 75 7.99 -9.25 8.99
N VAL A 76 6.87 -9.36 8.28
CA VAL A 76 6.62 -10.46 7.32
C VAL A 76 7.50 -10.37 6.07
N VAL A 77 7.81 -9.15 5.60
CA VAL A 77 8.65 -8.96 4.40
C VAL A 77 10.14 -9.11 4.69
N ILE A 78 10.58 -8.76 5.91
CA ILE A 78 11.98 -8.83 6.30
C ILE A 78 12.35 -10.21 6.85
N ALA A 79 11.43 -10.90 7.54
CA ALA A 79 11.64 -12.26 8.04
C ALA A 79 11.69 -13.29 6.90
#